data_AF-A0A453HX84-F1
#
_entry.id   AF-A0A453HX84-F1
#
_cell.length_a   1.000
_cell.length_b   1.000
_cell.length_c   1.000
_cell.angle_alpha   90.00
_cell.angle_beta   90.00
_cell.angle_gamma   90.00
#
_symmetry.space_group_name_H-M   'P 1'
#
loop_
_entity.id
_entity.type
_entity.pdbx_description
1 polymer ?
#
loop_
_entity_poly.entity_id
_entity_poly.type
_entity_poly.pdbx_seq_one_letter_code
_entity_poly.pdbx_strand_id
1 'polypeptide(L)'
;MLTTKRPSIFWNGCDAHCLDLILEDLGKLGPVAKTISSAREVTSFLYAHTRVLDLMRKFLGKDLVRSGVTRFATAYLNLKSLLDNKKELRRLFRSDEMNELGSYLKKAKGKKALKVVRSEVFWKHVDMAVNFFEPM
;
A
#
# COMPACT_ATOMS: atom_id res chain seq x y z
N MET A 1 4.22 15.61 36.98
CA MET A 1 4.50 15.63 35.52
C MET A 1 5.91 16.17 35.30
N LEU A 2 6.63 15.72 34.26
CA LEU A 2 8.03 16.12 33.97
C LEU A 2 8.20 17.64 33.83
N THR A 3 7.17 18.33 33.37
CA THR A 3 7.06 19.80 33.27
C THR A 3 7.27 20.52 34.60
N THR A 4 6.87 19.92 35.73
CA THR A 4 7.07 20.49 37.07
C THR A 4 8.52 20.38 37.55
N LYS A 5 9.28 19.40 37.04
CA LYS A 5 10.68 19.14 37.45
C LYS A 5 11.72 19.78 36.52
N ARG A 6 11.34 20.17 35.30
CA ARG A 6 12.23 20.73 34.26
C ARG A 6 11.51 21.84 33.48
N PRO A 7 11.29 23.03 34.08
CA PRO A 7 10.50 24.11 33.46
C PRO A 7 11.12 24.71 32.20
N SER A 8 12.41 24.44 31.92
CA SER A 8 13.11 24.89 30.71
C SER A 8 12.94 23.97 29.50
N ILE A 9 12.34 22.79 29.66
CA ILE A 9 12.10 21.85 28.56
C ILE A 9 10.67 22.05 28.07
N PHE A 10 10.54 22.71 26.91
CA PHE A 10 9.29 22.75 26.17
C PHE A 10 9.13 21.45 25.38
N TRP A 11 8.00 20.76 25.55
CA TRP A 11 7.67 19.54 24.82
C TRP A 11 6.47 19.84 23.92
N ASN A 12 6.73 20.02 22.63
CA ASN A 12 5.67 20.01 21.63
C ASN A 12 5.44 18.56 21.21
N GLY A 13 4.17 18.19 20.99
CA GLY A 13 3.83 16.88 20.42
C GLY A 13 4.55 16.68 19.08
N CYS A 14 4.89 15.44 18.75
CA CYS A 14 5.55 15.15 17.47
C CYS A 14 4.57 15.39 16.31
N ASP A 15 4.87 16.35 15.43
CA ASP A 15 4.03 16.65 14.26
C ASP A 15 3.78 15.41 13.39
N ALA A 16 4.81 14.56 13.23
CA ALA A 16 4.67 13.29 12.51
C ALA A 16 3.71 12.31 13.21
N HIS A 17 3.62 12.35 14.54
CA HIS A 17 2.66 11.56 15.30
C HIS A 17 1.23 12.10 15.13
N CYS A 18 1.05 13.42 15.13
CA CYS A 18 -0.23 14.05 14.85
C CYS A 18 -0.72 13.72 13.42
N LEU A 19 0.17 13.76 12.43
CA LEU A 19 -0.15 13.37 11.05
C LEU A 19 -0.55 11.90 10.95
N ASP A 20 0.18 10.98 11.58
CA ASP A 20 -0.18 9.55 11.55
C ASP A 20 -1.55 9.28 12.20
N LEU A 21 -1.90 10.01 13.27
CA LEU A 21 -3.23 9.93 13.90
C LEU A 21 -4.36 10.48 13.01
N ILE A 22 -4.12 11.58 12.29
CA ILE A 22 -5.10 12.12 11.32
C ILE A 22 -5.30 11.12 10.18
N LEU A 23 -4.20 10.59 9.63
CA LEU A 23 -4.24 9.55 8.60
C LEU A 23 -4.94 8.28 9.09
N GLU A 24 -4.79 7.95 10.37
CA GLU A 24 -5.47 6.83 11.02
C GLU A 24 -6.99 6.96 11.02
N ASP A 25 -7.51 8.09 11.49
CA ASP A 25 -8.95 8.27 11.57
C ASP A 25 -9.61 8.33 10.18
N LEU A 26 -8.90 8.89 9.21
CA LEU A 26 -9.34 8.92 7.81
C LEU A 26 -9.27 7.55 7.15
N GLY A 27 -8.23 6.78 7.45
CA GLY A 27 -8.08 5.43 6.92
C GLY A 27 -9.06 4.41 7.53
N LYS A 28 -9.72 4.74 8.65
CA LYS A 28 -10.84 3.96 9.23
C LYS A 28 -12.15 4.12 8.47
N LEU A 29 -12.27 5.09 7.55
CA LEU A 29 -13.43 5.20 6.68
C LEU A 29 -13.60 3.91 5.86
N GLY A 30 -14.79 3.29 5.92
CA GLY A 30 -15.04 1.95 5.38
C GLY A 30 -14.50 1.70 3.95
N PRO A 31 -14.72 2.61 2.98
CA PRO A 31 -14.17 2.48 1.64
C PRO A 31 -12.63 2.56 1.58
N VAL A 32 -12.01 3.43 2.39
CA VAL A 32 -10.56 3.62 2.46
C VAL A 32 -9.91 2.41 3.12
N ALA A 33 -10.45 1.94 4.25
CA ALA A 33 -9.99 0.74 4.96
C ALA A 33 -10.00 -0.49 4.04
N LYS A 34 -11.07 -0.68 3.26
CA LYS A 34 -11.17 -1.78 2.29
C LYS A 34 -10.15 -1.66 1.16
N THR A 35 -9.85 -0.44 0.73
CA THR A 35 -8.86 -0.15 -0.31
C THR A 35 -7.44 -0.46 0.21
N ILE A 36 -7.10 -0.01 1.42
CA ILE A 36 -5.84 -0.33 2.10
C ILE A 36 -5.68 -1.85 2.26
N SER A 37 -6.73 -2.55 2.69
CA SER A 37 -6.71 -4.01 2.84
C SER A 37 -6.43 -4.71 1.50
N SER A 38 -7.10 -4.28 0.43
CA SER A 38 -6.90 -4.83 -0.92
C SER A 38 -5.49 -4.57 -1.46
N ALA A 39 -4.94 -3.38 -1.21
CA ALA A 39 -3.58 -3.01 -1.57
C ALA A 39 -2.53 -3.86 -0.82
N ARG A 40 -2.79 -4.14 0.47
CA ARG A 40 -1.97 -5.06 1.28
C ARG A 40 -2.05 -6.49 0.77
N GLU A 41 -3.19 -6.98 0.31
CA GLU A 41 -3.29 -8.30 -0.31
C GLU A 41 -2.43 -8.42 -1.57
N VAL A 42 -2.45 -7.40 -2.45
CA VAL A 42 -1.63 -7.36 -3.67
C VAL A 42 -0.15 -7.38 -3.34
N THR A 43 0.30 -6.47 -2.48
CA THR A 43 1.71 -6.40 -2.09
C THR A 43 2.16 -7.64 -1.33
N SER A 44 1.34 -8.19 -0.43
CA SER A 44 1.66 -9.44 0.27
C SER A 44 1.84 -10.61 -0.71
N PHE A 45 1.02 -10.68 -1.76
CA PHE A 45 1.18 -11.71 -2.79
C PHE A 45 2.49 -11.56 -3.57
N LEU A 46 2.83 -10.34 -4.01
CA LEU A 46 4.04 -10.08 -4.80
C LEU A 46 5.32 -10.42 -4.02
N TYR A 47 5.34 -10.15 -2.72
CA TYR A 47 6.49 -10.43 -1.85
C TYR A 47 6.49 -11.84 -1.25
N ALA A 48 5.47 -12.67 -1.48
CA ALA A 48 5.37 -14.00 -0.86
C ALA A 48 6.33 -15.05 -1.45
N HIS A 49 6.78 -14.85 -2.69
CA HIS A 49 7.60 -15.82 -3.41
C HIS A 49 8.73 -15.09 -4.15
N THR A 50 9.97 -15.57 -3.99
CA THR A 50 11.16 -14.96 -4.61
C THR A 50 11.01 -14.79 -6.12
N ARG A 51 10.57 -15.83 -6.82
CA ARG A 51 10.34 -15.78 -8.29
C ARG A 51 9.32 -14.72 -8.72
N VAL A 52 8.24 -14.53 -7.94
CA VAL A 52 7.22 -13.51 -8.22
C VAL A 52 7.78 -12.11 -7.93
N LEU A 53 8.54 -11.98 -6.84
CA LEU A 53 9.20 -10.73 -6.46
C LEU A 53 10.24 -10.30 -7.51
N ASP A 54 11.05 -11.22 -7.99
CA ASP A 54 12.07 -10.96 -9.03
C ASP A 54 11.40 -10.53 -10.34
N LEU A 55 10.30 -11.20 -10.73
CA LEU A 55 9.53 -10.80 -11.91
C LEU A 55 8.88 -9.41 -11.73
N MET A 56 8.33 -9.12 -10.55
CA MET A 56 7.80 -7.79 -10.25
C MET A 56 8.89 -6.72 -10.41
N ARG A 57 10.09 -6.96 -9.86
CA ARG A 57 11.23 -6.03 -9.99
C ARG A 57 11.68 -5.87 -11.44
N LYS A 58 11.64 -6.93 -12.26
CA LYS A 58 11.89 -6.85 -13.72
C LYS A 58 10.91 -5.90 -14.41
N PHE A 59 9.63 -5.95 -14.07
CA PHE A 59 8.59 -5.11 -14.69
C PHE A 59 8.58 -3.66 -14.16
N LEU A 60 8.77 -3.48 -12.85
CA LEU A 60 8.65 -2.17 -12.20
C LEU A 60 9.98 -1.40 -12.15
N GLY A 61 11.12 -2.08 -12.25
CA GLY A 61 12.46 -1.49 -12.07
C GLY A 61 12.77 -1.04 -10.63
N LYS A 62 11.86 -1.29 -9.68
CA LYS A 62 11.99 -0.89 -8.27
C LYS A 62 11.09 -1.73 -7.37
N ASP A 63 11.33 -1.62 -6.06
CA ASP A 63 10.44 -2.18 -5.04
C ASP A 63 9.21 -1.29 -4.81
N LEU A 64 8.12 -1.92 -4.38
CA LEU A 64 6.94 -1.21 -3.88
C LEU A 64 7.12 -0.90 -2.41
N VAL A 65 6.56 0.24 -1.97
CA VAL A 65 6.43 0.49 -0.53
C VAL A 65 5.46 -0.52 0.05
N ARG A 66 5.85 -1.19 1.14
CA ARG A 66 5.01 -2.16 1.86
C ARG A 66 4.42 -1.50 3.10
N SER A 67 3.10 -1.55 3.22
CA SER A 67 2.42 -1.10 4.44
C SER A 67 2.70 -2.08 5.58
N GLY A 68 3.17 -1.54 6.72
CA GLY A 68 3.10 -2.24 8.00
C GLY A 68 1.65 -2.35 8.48
N VAL A 69 1.39 -3.19 9.48
CA VAL A 69 0.04 -3.33 10.08
C VAL A 69 -0.34 -2.07 10.89
N THR A 70 0.64 -1.36 11.43
CA THR A 70 0.48 -0.42 12.55
C THR A 70 0.79 1.04 12.22
N ARG A 71 0.99 1.43 10.95
CA ARG A 71 1.37 2.81 10.59
C ARG A 71 0.63 3.30 9.35
N PHE A 72 -0.23 4.30 9.51
CA PHE A 72 -1.09 4.80 8.44
C PHE A 72 -0.32 5.55 7.36
N ALA A 73 0.73 6.28 7.73
CA ALA A 73 1.65 6.87 6.76
C ALA A 73 2.19 5.81 5.77
N THR A 74 2.50 4.59 6.26
CA THR A 74 2.97 3.50 5.39
C THR A 74 1.87 2.91 4.52
N ALA A 75 0.61 2.97 4.95
CA ALA A 75 -0.54 2.57 4.14
C ALA A 75 -0.76 3.57 3.00
N TYR A 76 -0.68 4.88 3.26
CA TYR A 76 -0.71 5.91 2.22
C TYR A 76 0.42 5.71 1.20
N LEU A 77 1.66 5.60 1.67
CA LEU A 77 2.82 5.40 0.78
C LEU A 77 2.71 4.10 -0.04
N ASN A 78 2.10 3.04 0.52
CA ASN A 78 1.79 1.82 -0.22
C ASN A 78 0.78 2.06 -1.35
N LEU A 79 -0.32 2.78 -1.06
CA LEU A 79 -1.31 3.15 -2.07
C LEU A 79 -0.70 4.00 -3.18
N LYS A 80 0.08 5.03 -2.82
CA LYS A 80 0.80 5.89 -3.76
C LYS A 80 1.76 5.09 -4.63
N SER A 81 2.56 4.22 -4.01
CA SER A 81 3.49 3.33 -4.71
C SER A 81 2.77 2.39 -5.68
N LEU A 82 1.59 1.87 -5.35
CA LEU A 82 0.79 1.05 -6.28
C LEU A 82 0.24 1.88 -7.44
N LEU A 83 -0.25 3.09 -7.15
CA LEU A 83 -0.82 3.99 -8.15
C LEU A 83 0.23 4.43 -9.19
N ASP A 84 1.40 4.85 -8.72
CA ASP A 84 2.51 5.28 -9.58
C ASP A 84 3.03 4.16 -10.49
N ASN A 85 2.83 2.89 -10.08
CA ASN A 85 3.23 1.71 -10.85
C ASN A 85 2.03 0.96 -11.47
N LYS A 86 0.84 1.58 -11.54
CA LYS A 86 -0.40 0.94 -12.01
C LYS A 86 -0.25 0.29 -13.38
N LYS A 87 0.39 0.97 -14.34
CA LYS A 87 0.58 0.47 -15.71
C LYS A 87 1.46 -0.79 -15.72
N GLU A 88 2.59 -0.75 -15.04
CA GLU A 88 3.53 -1.88 -14.99
C GLU A 88 2.97 -3.07 -14.21
N LEU A 89 2.25 -2.82 -13.11
CA LEU A 89 1.52 -3.87 -12.39
C LEU A 89 0.48 -4.54 -13.28
N ARG A 90 -0.27 -3.78 -14.08
CA ARG A 90 -1.22 -4.38 -15.04
C ARG A 90 -0.52 -5.20 -16.11
N ARG A 91 0.65 -4.78 -16.58
CA ARG A 91 1.46 -5.54 -17.55
C ARG A 91 1.97 -6.84 -16.91
N LEU A 92 2.56 -6.78 -15.72
CA LEU A 92 3.03 -7.93 -14.95
C LEU A 92 1.92 -8.98 -14.79
N PHE A 93 0.74 -8.58 -14.30
CA PHE A 93 -0.37 -9.52 -14.06
C PHE A 93 -1.02 -10.07 -15.35
N ARG A 94 -0.64 -9.56 -16.53
CA ARG A 94 -1.08 -10.04 -17.83
C ARG A 94 0.02 -10.76 -18.61
N SER A 95 1.25 -10.77 -18.10
CA SER A 95 2.39 -11.30 -18.86
C SER A 95 2.38 -12.82 -18.88
N ASP A 96 2.90 -13.38 -19.96
CA ASP A 96 3.03 -14.83 -20.10
C ASP A 96 4.00 -15.39 -19.07
N GLU A 97 5.09 -14.67 -18.75
CA GLU A 97 6.03 -15.10 -17.73
C GLU A 97 5.35 -15.26 -16.35
N MET A 98 4.43 -14.35 -16.00
CA MET A 98 3.68 -14.45 -14.74
C MET A 98 2.72 -15.65 -14.73
N ASN A 99 2.13 -15.99 -15.88
CA ASN A 99 1.29 -17.17 -16.02
C ASN A 99 2.09 -18.49 -15.94
N GLU A 100 3.32 -18.48 -16.47
CA GLU A 100 4.21 -19.64 -16.54
C GLU A 100 4.93 -19.97 -15.23
N LEU A 101 5.10 -19.01 -14.30
CA LEU A 101 5.87 -19.16 -13.05
C LEU A 101 5.40 -20.27 -12.08
N GLY A 102 4.37 -21.05 -12.41
CA GLY A 102 3.92 -22.20 -11.61
C GLY A 102 2.50 -22.04 -11.09
N SER A 103 1.63 -21.41 -11.87
CA SER A 103 0.20 -21.25 -11.53
C SER A 103 -0.04 -20.46 -10.23
N TYR A 104 0.86 -19.54 -9.85
CA TYR A 104 0.65 -18.67 -8.67
C TYR A 104 -0.67 -17.89 -8.76
N LEU A 105 -1.04 -17.45 -9.97
CA LEU A 105 -2.32 -16.79 -10.24
C LEU A 105 -3.54 -17.73 -10.15
N LYS A 106 -3.35 -19.07 -10.17
CA LYS A 106 -4.44 -20.04 -9.99
C LYS A 106 -4.75 -20.30 -8.51
N LYS A 107 -3.80 -20.01 -7.61
CA LYS A 107 -3.99 -20.11 -6.15
C LYS A 107 -4.90 -19.00 -5.64
N ALA A 108 -5.59 -19.23 -4.53
CA ALA A 108 -6.58 -18.30 -3.97
C ALA A 108 -6.03 -16.87 -3.78
N LYS A 109 -4.82 -16.73 -3.22
CA LYS A 109 -4.17 -15.41 -3.03
C LYS A 109 -3.85 -14.71 -4.37
N GLY A 110 -3.34 -15.45 -5.36
CA GLY A 110 -3.05 -14.91 -6.69
C GLY A 110 -4.32 -14.50 -7.45
N LYS A 111 -5.39 -15.31 -7.37
CA LYS A 111 -6.71 -14.96 -7.95
C LYS A 111 -7.26 -13.66 -7.35
N LYS A 112 -7.16 -13.50 -6.03
CA LYS A 112 -7.57 -12.27 -5.34
C LYS A 112 -6.75 -11.07 -5.81
N ALA A 113 -5.42 -11.17 -5.79
CA ALA A 113 -4.53 -10.10 -6.24
C ALA A 113 -4.81 -9.69 -7.70
N LEU A 114 -5.01 -10.67 -8.59
CA LEU A 114 -5.38 -10.45 -9.99
C LEU A 114 -6.72 -9.71 -10.12
N LYS A 115 -7.73 -10.11 -9.33
CA LYS A 115 -9.04 -9.44 -9.32
C LYS A 115 -8.93 -7.98 -8.86
N VAL A 116 -8.13 -7.71 -7.83
CA VAL A 116 -7.88 -6.35 -7.33
C VAL A 116 -7.19 -5.51 -8.38
N VAL A 117 -6.07 -5.99 -8.96
CA VAL A 117 -5.29 -5.26 -9.98
C VAL A 117 -6.10 -4.98 -11.26
N ARG A 118 -7.07 -5.83 -11.61
CA ARG A 118 -7.96 -5.61 -12.77
C ARG A 118 -9.17 -4.72 -12.48
N SER A 119 -9.48 -4.44 -11.21
CA SER A 119 -10.68 -3.70 -10.83
C SER A 119 -10.50 -2.20 -11.03
N GLU A 120 -11.23 -1.58 -11.96
CA GLU A 120 -11.22 -0.12 -12.11
C GLU A 120 -11.78 0.61 -10.89
N VAL A 121 -12.73 0.00 -10.18
CA VAL A 121 -13.27 0.53 -8.92
C VAL A 121 -12.18 0.62 -7.86
N PHE A 122 -11.33 -0.40 -7.75
CA PHE A 122 -10.18 -0.38 -6.84
C PHE A 122 -9.26 0.81 -7.17
N TRP A 123 -8.87 0.96 -8.44
CA TRP A 123 -7.96 2.05 -8.82
C TRP A 123 -8.58 3.44 -8.65
N LYS A 124 -9.88 3.60 -8.86
CA LYS A 124 -10.58 4.85 -8.56
C LYS A 124 -10.54 5.19 -7.07
N HIS A 125 -10.73 4.19 -6.19
CA HIS A 125 -10.61 4.42 -4.76
C HIS A 125 -9.17 4.66 -4.30
N VAL A 126 -8.17 4.01 -4.93
CA VAL A 126 -6.75 4.30 -4.68
C VAL A 126 -6.44 5.75 -5.04
N ASP A 127 -6.86 6.20 -6.23
CA ASP A 127 -6.66 7.56 -6.71
C ASP A 127 -7.33 8.59 -5.79
N MET A 128 -8.60 8.36 -5.43
CA MET A 128 -9.32 9.21 -4.48
C MET A 128 -8.63 9.26 -3.11
N ALA A 129 -8.21 8.12 -2.57
CA ALA A 129 -7.51 8.07 -1.29
C ALA A 129 -6.18 8.84 -1.37
N VAL A 130 -5.39 8.63 -2.43
CA VAL A 130 -4.11 9.33 -2.62
C VAL A 130 -4.30 10.84 -2.73
N ASN A 131 -5.24 11.29 -3.56
CA ASN A 131 -5.53 12.73 -3.76
C ASN A 131 -6.10 13.39 -2.51
N PHE A 132 -6.83 12.64 -1.68
CA PHE A 132 -7.34 13.14 -0.41
C PHE A 132 -6.23 13.40 0.61
N PHE A 133 -5.12 12.66 0.53
CA PHE A 133 -3.97 12.78 1.44
C PHE A 133 -2.80 13.60 0.87
N GLU A 134 -2.80 13.92 -0.43
CA GLU A 134 -1.77 14.75 -1.09
C GLU A 134 -1.63 16.20 -0.55
N PRO A 135 -2.69 16.86 -0.04
CA PRO A 135 -2.58 18.22 0.52
C PRO A 135 -1.99 18.29 1.94
N MET A 136 -1.64 17.16 2.56
CA MET A 136 -1.05 17.09 3.92
C MET A 136 0.47 17.00 3.87
#